data_AF-A0A662HJP2-F1
#
_entry.id   AF-A0A662HJP2-F1
#
_cell.length_a   1.000
_cell.length_b   1.000
_cell.length_c   1.000
_cell.angle_alpha   90.00
_cell.angle_beta   90.00
_cell.angle_gamma   90.00
#
_symmetry.space_group_name_H-M   'P 1'
#
loop_
_entity.id
_entity.type
_entity.pdbx_description
1 polymer ?
#
loop_
_entity_poly.entity_id
_entity_poly.type
_entity_poly.pdbx_seq_one_letter_code
_entity_poly.pdbx_strand_id
1 'polypeptide(L)' 'KSSTSKSDISELYRIGILYEKKTGVKPQLTTIICFIEERARKVAEKLGIKVIMY' A
#
# COMPACT_ATOMS: atom_id res chain seq x y z
N LYS A 1 -15.76 -2.02 -10.09
CA LYS A 1 -14.96 -0.79 -9.94
C LYS A 1 -13.56 -1.21 -9.49
N SER A 2 -12.57 -1.06 -10.36
CA SER A 2 -11.18 -1.48 -10.12
C SER A 2 -10.35 -0.29 -9.66
N SER A 3 -10.83 0.43 -8.65
CA SER A 3 -10.21 1.65 -8.13
C SER A 3 -9.69 1.35 -6.73
N THR A 4 -8.38 1.49 -6.53
CA THR A 4 -7.78 1.28 -5.21
C THR A 4 -8.13 2.45 -4.30
N SER A 5 -8.75 2.10 -3.18
CA SER A 5 -9.19 3.02 -2.14
C SER A 5 -8.13 3.17 -1.05
N LYS A 6 -8.34 4.14 -0.15
CA LYS A 6 -7.51 4.30 1.05
C LYS A 6 -7.52 3.03 1.93
N SER A 7 -8.63 2.30 1.95
CA SER A 7 -8.80 1.09 2.76
C SER A 7 -7.84 -0.01 2.31
N ASP A 8 -7.70 -0.21 1.00
CA ASP A 8 -6.82 -1.23 0.41
C ASP A 8 -5.35 -0.96 0.77
N ILE A 9 -4.92 0.30 0.68
CA ILE A 9 -3.56 0.73 1.08
C ILE A 9 -3.33 0.49 2.58
N SER A 10 -4.34 0.78 3.41
CA SER A 10 -4.25 0.60 4.86
C SER A 10 -4.22 -0.88 5.25
N GLU A 11 -4.86 -1.75 4.49
CA GLU A 11 -4.77 -3.20 4.65
C GLU A 11 -3.37 -3.70 4.28
N LEU A 12 -2.84 -3.30 3.11
CA LEU A 12 -1.48 -3.64 2.69
C LEU A 12 -0.44 -3.21 3.74
N TYR A 13 -0.59 -2.02 4.30
CA TYR A 13 0.30 -1.53 5.36
C TYR A 13 0.26 -2.39 6.62
N ARG A 14 -0.93 -2.80 7.07
CA ARG A 14 -1.10 -3.68 8.24
C ARG A 14 -0.47 -5.06 8.01
N ILE A 15 -0.58 -5.60 6.79
CA ILE A 15 0.10 -6.83 6.40
C ILE A 15 1.62 -6.67 6.48
N GLY A 16 2.16 -5.55 6.00
CA GLY A 16 3.58 -5.25 6.11
C GLY A 16 4.08 -5.22 7.55
N ILE A 17 3.34 -4.56 8.45
CA ILE A 17 3.66 -4.55 9.89
C ILE A 17 3.62 -5.97 10.47
N LEU A 18 2.61 -6.76 10.12
CA LEU A 18 2.49 -8.13 10.62
C LEU A 18 3.66 -9.00 10.15
N TYR A 19 4.04 -8.86 8.88
CA TYR A 19 5.20 -9.54 8.31
C TYR A 19 6.48 -9.16 9.06
N GLU A 20 6.72 -7.86 9.28
CA GLU A 20 7.89 -7.37 10.03
C GLU A 20 7.91 -7.91 11.46
N LYS A 21 6.77 -7.91 12.16
CA LYS A 21 6.65 -8.47 13.52
C LYS A 21 6.94 -9.98 13.57
N LYS A 22 6.50 -10.72 12.56
CA LYS A 22 6.65 -12.19 12.53
C LYS A 22 8.04 -12.63 12.09
N THR A 23 8.67 -11.89 11.18
CA THR A 23 9.93 -12.29 10.54
C THR A 23 11.14 -11.51 11.00
N GLY A 24 10.95 -10.34 11.63
CA GLY A 24 12.03 -9.38 11.94
C GLY A 24 12.57 -8.64 10.72
N VAL A 25 11.99 -8.85 9.52
CA VAL A 25 12.45 -8.24 8.27
C VAL A 25 11.45 -7.17 7.84
N LYS A 26 11.94 -5.94 7.60
CA LYS A 26 11.12 -4.83 7.10
C LYS A 26 10.81 -5.01 5.61
N PRO A 27 9.56 -5.29 5.21
CA PRO A 27 9.21 -5.53 3.82
C PRO A 27 9.12 -4.21 3.03
N GLN A 28 9.45 -4.26 1.74
CA GLN A 28 9.10 -3.19 0.81
C GLN A 28 7.69 -3.44 0.26
N LEU A 29 6.79 -2.48 0.47
CA LEU A 29 5.40 -2.58 0.03
C LEU A 29 5.21 -1.91 -1.33
N THR A 30 4.61 -2.62 -2.27
CA THR A 30 4.26 -2.11 -3.61
C THR A 30 2.84 -2.51 -3.98
N THR A 31 2.11 -1.64 -4.66
CA THR A 31 0.80 -1.92 -5.25
C THR A 31 0.81 -1.63 -6.76
N ILE A 32 0.09 -2.44 -7.54
CA ILE A 32 0.02 -2.35 -9.00
C ILE A 32 -1.44 -2.18 -9.41
N ILE A 33 -1.80 -1.02 -9.96
CA ILE A 33 -3.20 -0.59 -10.09
C ILE A 33 -3.41 0.29 -11.33
N CYS A 34 -4.58 0.17 -11.99
CA CYS A 34 -4.91 1.01 -13.16
C CYS A 34 -5.34 2.43 -12.76
N PHE A 35 -5.94 2.58 -11.57
CA PHE A 35 -6.46 3.86 -11.10
C PHE A 35 -6.40 3.96 -9.58
N ILE A 36 -5.95 5.12 -9.11
CA ILE A 36 -5.86 5.47 -7.70
C ILE A 36 -6.56 6.80 -7.44
N GLU A 37 -7.32 6.88 -6.36
CA GLU A 37 -7.84 8.15 -5.90
C GLU A 37 -6.73 9.01 -5.29
N GLU A 38 -6.76 10.32 -5.52
CA GLU A 38 -5.78 11.30 -5.00
C GLU A 38 -5.52 11.12 -3.48
N ARG A 39 -6.58 10.90 -2.70
CA ARG A 39 -6.48 10.69 -1.25
C ARG A 39 -5.75 9.40 -0.90
N ALA A 40 -5.99 8.35 -1.67
CA ALA A 40 -5.34 7.06 -1.50
C ALA A 40 -3.85 7.18 -1.85
N ARG A 41 -3.52 7.86 -2.95
CA ARG A 41 -2.13 8.13 -3.37
C ARG A 41 -1.33 8.86 -2.28
N LYS A 42 -1.87 9.94 -1.71
CA LYS A 42 -1.22 10.68 -0.62
C LYS A 42 -0.96 9.80 0.60
N VAL A 43 -1.87 8.87 0.90
CA VAL A 43 -1.69 7.93 2.01
C VAL A 43 -0.61 6.91 1.68
N ALA A 44 -0.57 6.35 0.47
CA ALA A 44 0.50 5.44 0.05
C ALA A 44 1.88 6.11 0.14
N GLU A 45 2.02 7.33 -0.37
CA GLU A 45 3.28 8.09 -0.32
C GLU A 45 3.72 8.35 1.12
N LYS A 46 2.79 8.75 2.01
CA LYS A 46 3.09 8.95 3.44
C LYS A 46 3.51 7.67 4.16
N LEU A 47 2.99 6.51 3.73
CA LEU A 47 3.30 5.20 4.30
C LEU A 47 4.53 4.54 3.65
N GLY A 48 5.14 5.18 2.64
CA GLY A 48 6.29 4.61 1.91
C GLY A 48 5.92 3.42 1.02
N ILE A 49 4.66 3.32 0.59
CA ILE A 49 4.18 2.27 -0.31
C ILE A 49 4.37 2.73 -1.74
N LYS A 50 5.09 1.94 -2.54
CA LYS A 50 5.31 2.24 -3.95
C LYS A 50 4.04 1.96 -4.76
N VAL A 51 3.61 2.92 -5.56
CA VAL A 51 2.46 2.77 -6.47
C VAL A 51 2.99 2.65 -7.90
N ILE A 52 2.67 1.54 -8.56
CA ILE A 52 2.97 1.32 -9.98
C ILE A 52 1.65 1.35 -10.73
N MET A 53 1.57 2.26 -11.70
CA MET A 53 0.41 2.38 -12.60
C MET A 53 0.77 1.81 -13.97
N TYR A 54 -0.21 1.18 -14.63
CA TYR A 54 -0.11 0.69 -16.00
C TYR A 54 -1.41 0.96 -16.76
#